data_AF-A0A0F8ZUW8-F1
#
_entry.id   AF-A0A0F8ZUW8-F1
#
_cell.length_a   1.000
_cell.length_b   1.000
_cell.length_c   1.000
_cell.angle_alpha   90.00
_cell.angle_beta   90.00
_cell.angle_gamma   90.00
#
_symmetry.space_group_name_H-M   'P 1'
#
loop_
_entity.id
_entity.type
_entity.pdbx_description
1 polymer ?
#
loop_
_entity_poly.entity_id
_entity_poly.type
_entity_poly.pdbx_seq_one_letter_code
_entity_poly.pdbx_strand_id
1 'polypeptide(L)'
;MEQELKPVVYVSHGVANRYSDCIEINKNLKKYPILLNPILEHENQHTDEFITKKDLKLDFMSRTVHTFEMLKFMLKHPASFTQILPIGFRKGKITYDVNVFIFWAVMLGMIFGGIYIGGLL
;
A
#
# COMPACT_ATOMS: atom_id res chain seq x y z
N MET A 1 24.86 6.23 -2.89
CA MET A 1 23.77 7.21 -3.04
C MET A 1 23.17 7.38 -1.67
N GLU A 2 23.30 8.56 -1.05
CA GLU A 2 22.54 8.90 0.15
C GLU A 2 21.05 8.94 -0.22
N GLN A 3 20.21 8.21 0.51
CA GLN A 3 18.76 8.30 0.36
C GLN A 3 18.31 9.63 0.97
N GLU A 4 17.86 10.58 0.14
CA GLU A 4 17.23 11.79 0.65
C GLU A 4 15.91 11.43 1.35
N LEU A 5 15.77 11.89 2.59
CA LEU A 5 14.54 11.75 3.36
C LEU A 5 13.44 12.58 2.71
N LYS A 6 12.40 11.91 2.21
CA LYS A 6 11.26 12.57 1.57
C LYS A 6 10.37 13.27 2.61
N PRO A 7 9.78 14.43 2.27
CA PRO A 7 8.84 15.11 3.16
C PRO A 7 7.61 14.24 3.41
N VAL A 8 7.17 14.16 4.68
CA VAL A 8 5.97 13.43 5.07
C VAL A 8 4.77 14.36 5.04
N VAL A 9 3.75 13.99 4.26
CA VAL A 9 2.48 14.72 4.14
C VAL A 9 1.37 13.91 4.80
N TYR A 10 0.62 14.54 5.70
CA TYR A 10 -0.48 13.86 6.39
C TYR A 10 -1.79 13.98 5.62
N VAL A 11 -2.35 12.85 5.22
CA VAL A 11 -3.61 12.74 4.46
C VAL A 11 -4.70 12.09 5.32
N SER A 12 -5.96 12.10 4.86
CA SER A 12 -7.08 11.46 5.55
C SER A 12 -7.56 10.15 4.90
N HIS A 13 -6.82 9.65 3.91
CA HIS A 13 -7.10 8.43 3.16
C HIS A 13 -5.83 7.58 3.07
N GLY A 14 -5.95 6.36 2.55
CA GLY A 14 -4.87 5.39 2.46
C GLY A 14 -4.31 5.02 3.83
N VAL A 15 -3.24 4.24 3.83
CA VAL A 15 -2.43 3.95 5.02
C VAL A 15 -1.15 4.76 4.90
N ALA A 16 -0.35 4.44 3.90
CA ALA A 16 0.82 5.20 3.49
C ALA A 16 1.10 4.93 2.01
N ASN A 17 1.54 5.97 1.30
CA ASN A 17 1.95 5.87 -0.10
C ASN A 17 3.20 6.71 -0.29
N ARG A 18 4.21 6.14 -0.94
CA ARG A 18 5.41 6.86 -1.35
C ARG A 18 5.32 7.31 -2.80
N TYR A 19 5.51 8.60 -3.00
CA TYR A 19 5.59 9.25 -4.30
C TYR A 19 7.01 9.77 -4.50
N SER A 20 7.35 10.19 -5.73
CA SER A 20 8.64 10.80 -6.02
C SER A 20 8.91 12.04 -5.18
N ASP A 21 7.87 12.84 -4.89
CA ASP A 21 7.99 14.13 -4.19
C ASP A 21 7.74 14.08 -2.68
N CYS A 22 7.05 13.04 -2.16
CA CYS A 22 6.71 12.95 -0.74
C CYS A 22 6.28 11.55 -0.33
N ILE A 23 6.17 11.33 0.99
CA ILE A 23 5.47 10.17 1.57
C ILE A 23 4.14 10.67 2.14
N GLU A 24 3.02 10.20 1.62
CA GLU A 24 1.71 10.46 2.20
C GLU A 24 1.41 9.43 3.27
N ILE A 25 1.00 9.88 4.45
CA ILE A 25 0.66 9.01 5.58
C ILE A 25 -0.69 9.41 6.14
N ASN A 26 -1.52 8.43 6.48
CA ASN A 26 -2.80 8.71 7.13
C ASN A 26 -2.57 9.41 8.48
N LYS A 27 -3.11 10.62 8.63
CA LYS A 27 -2.98 11.46 9.82
C LYS A 27 -3.41 10.76 11.12
N ASN A 28 -4.31 9.78 11.03
CA ASN A 28 -4.77 9.01 12.19
C ASN A 28 -3.69 8.06 12.73
N LEU A 29 -2.70 7.65 11.92
CA LEU A 29 -1.59 6.79 12.36
C LEU A 29 -0.72 7.42 13.44
N LYS A 30 -0.77 8.75 13.61
CA LYS A 30 -0.12 9.44 14.75
C LYS A 30 -0.54 8.90 16.12
N LYS A 31 -1.75 8.33 16.20
CA LYS A 31 -2.28 7.71 17.43
C LYS A 31 -1.88 6.24 17.59
N TYR A 32 -1.17 5.68 16.61
CA TYR A 32 -0.81 4.27 16.50
C TYR A 32 0.70 4.14 16.23
N PRO A 33 1.58 4.52 17.18
CA PRO A 33 3.03 4.50 16.98
C PRO A 33 3.57 3.11 16.61
N ILE A 34 2.92 2.05 17.09
CA ILE A 34 3.22 0.65 16.75
C ILE A 34 3.02 0.33 15.26
N LEU A 35 2.15 1.08 14.57
CA LEU A 35 1.96 0.97 13.12
C LEU A 35 2.79 2.02 12.39
N LEU A 36 2.84 3.25 12.90
CA LEU A 36 3.49 4.37 12.24
C LEU A 36 4.98 4.15 11.99
N ASN A 37 5.72 3.68 13.01
CA ASN A 37 7.18 3.54 12.88
C ASN A 37 7.58 2.47 11.86
N PRO A 38 7.01 1.24 11.89
CA PRO A 38 7.29 0.24 10.86
C PRO A 38 6.90 0.69 9.45
N ILE A 39 5.79 1.41 9.31
CA ILE A 39 5.35 1.95 8.01
C ILE A 39 6.36 2.96 7.49
N LEU A 40 6.78 3.92 8.31
CA LEU A 40 7.79 4.91 7.91
C LEU A 40 9.12 4.25 7.55
N GLU A 41 9.53 3.23 8.30
CA GLU A 41 10.73 2.46 8.00
C GLU A 41 10.61 1.73 6.65
N HIS A 42 9.47 1.08 6.39
CA HIS A 42 9.17 0.44 5.10
C HIS A 42 9.24 1.44 3.94
N GLU A 43 8.58 2.60 4.07
CA GLU A 43 8.59 3.63 3.02
C GLU A 43 9.99 4.22 2.79
N ASN A 44 10.83 4.30 3.81
CA ASN A 44 12.21 4.76 3.65
C ASN A 44 13.12 3.73 2.97
N GLN A 45 12.78 2.44 3.03
CA GLN A 45 13.56 1.37 2.40
C GLN A 45 13.32 1.26 0.89
N HIS A 46 12.22 1.81 0.38
CA HIS A 46 11.93 1.84 -1.05
C HIS A 46 12.91 2.72 -1.83
N THR A 47 13.31 2.30 -3.02
CA THR A 47 14.13 3.11 -3.93
C THR A 47 13.28 3.99 -4.83
N ASP A 48 13.83 5.05 -5.42
CA ASP A 48 13.08 5.92 -6.36
C ASP A 48 12.90 5.30 -7.76
N GLU A 49 13.31 4.05 -7.91
CA GLU A 49 13.21 3.34 -9.18
C GLU A 49 11.77 2.90 -9.46
N PHE A 50 11.33 3.10 -10.71
CA PHE A 50 10.02 2.69 -11.15
C PHE A 50 9.99 1.16 -11.27
N ILE A 51 9.48 0.48 -10.25
CA ILE A 51 9.25 -0.98 -10.23
C ILE A 51 10.56 -1.77 -10.40
N THR A 52 11.39 -1.82 -9.36
CA THR A 52 12.44 -2.82 -9.27
C THR A 52 11.92 -4.11 -8.64
N LYS A 53 12.41 -5.26 -9.11
CA LYS A 53 12.17 -6.57 -8.46
C LYS A 53 12.55 -6.57 -6.98
N LYS A 54 13.42 -5.65 -6.55
CA LYS A 54 13.80 -5.42 -5.16
C LYS A 54 12.67 -4.77 -4.36
N ASP A 55 12.06 -3.70 -4.86
CA ASP A 55 10.93 -3.03 -4.21
C ASP A 55 9.70 -3.96 -4.12
N LEU A 56 9.44 -4.73 -5.18
CA LEU A 56 8.36 -5.73 -5.17
C LEU A 56 8.60 -6.87 -4.16
N LYS A 57 9.87 -7.25 -3.98
CA LYS A 57 10.27 -8.22 -2.94
C LYS A 57 10.17 -7.59 -1.55
N LEU A 58 10.48 -6.31 -1.39
CA LEU A 58 10.34 -5.58 -0.13
C LEU A 58 8.86 -5.49 0.27
N ASP A 59 7.95 -5.13 -0.64
CA ASP A 59 6.51 -5.10 -0.39
C ASP A 59 5.94 -6.48 0.01
N PHE A 60 6.47 -7.57 -0.54
CA PHE A 60 6.03 -8.93 -0.21
C PHE A 60 6.70 -9.55 1.03
N MET A 61 7.95 -9.18 1.30
CA MET A 61 8.78 -9.84 2.33
C MET A 61 9.03 -8.97 3.55
N SER A 62 8.58 -7.71 3.59
CA SER A 62 8.67 -6.87 4.80
C SER A 62 7.72 -7.40 5.88
N ARG A 63 8.23 -8.37 6.63
CA ARG A 63 7.64 -8.84 7.87
C ARG A 63 7.73 -7.73 8.91
N THR A 64 6.79 -6.79 9.01
CA THR A 64 6.73 -5.96 10.24
C THR A 64 5.48 -5.13 10.45
N VAL A 65 4.47 -5.15 9.58
CA VAL A 65 3.19 -4.57 9.97
C VAL A 65 2.39 -5.63 10.70
N HIS A 66 2.07 -5.39 11.98
CA HIS A 66 1.13 -6.19 12.74
C HIS A 66 -0.22 -6.22 11.99
N THR A 67 -0.42 -7.23 11.12
CA THR A 67 -1.53 -7.30 10.16
C THR A 67 -2.88 -7.11 10.83
N PHE A 68 -3.02 -7.65 12.05
CA PHE A 68 -4.22 -7.51 12.85
C PHE A 68 -4.44 -6.07 13.35
N GLU A 69 -3.40 -5.38 13.81
CA GLU A 69 -3.48 -3.98 14.22
C GLU A 69 -3.72 -3.06 13.03
N MET A 70 -3.14 -3.37 11.86
CA MET A 70 -3.43 -2.67 10.61
C MET A 70 -4.89 -2.85 10.21
N LEU A 71 -5.42 -4.09 10.28
CA LEU A 71 -6.82 -4.36 9.99
C LEU A 71 -7.75 -3.62 10.96
N LYS A 72 -7.47 -3.63 12.27
CA LYS A 72 -8.21 -2.84 13.26
C LYS A 72 -8.19 -1.35 12.92
N PHE A 73 -7.02 -0.83 12.54
CA PHE A 73 -6.87 0.56 12.12
C PHE A 73 -7.74 0.89 10.91
N MET A 74 -7.70 0.04 9.87
CA MET A 74 -8.50 0.23 8.66
C MET A 74 -10.01 0.13 8.94
N LEU A 75 -10.44 -0.81 9.79
CA LEU A 75 -11.84 -0.91 10.21
C LEU A 75 -12.31 0.34 10.97
N LYS A 76 -11.45 0.93 11.82
CA LYS A 76 -11.77 2.17 12.54
C LYS A 76 -11.70 3.42 11.66
N HIS A 77 -10.88 3.39 10.62
CA HIS A 77 -10.66 4.49 9.69
C HIS A 77 -10.91 4.00 8.26
N PRO A 78 -12.18 3.88 7.83
CA PRO A 78 -12.52 3.19 6.58
C PRO A 78 -11.96 3.88 5.32
N ALA A 79 -11.66 5.18 5.39
CA ALA A 79 -10.96 5.88 4.31
C ALA A 79 -9.58 5.27 4.00
N SER A 80 -8.99 4.52 4.94
CA SER A 80 -7.72 3.79 4.74
C SER A 80 -7.85 2.61 3.78
N PHE A 81 -9.06 2.08 3.54
CA PHE A 81 -9.28 1.03 2.52
C PHE A 81 -9.05 1.54 1.10
N THR A 82 -8.89 2.84 0.88
CA THR A 82 -8.43 3.35 -0.42
C THR A 82 -7.03 2.82 -0.79
N GLN A 83 -6.24 2.34 0.18
CA GLN A 83 -4.95 1.68 -0.05
C GLN A 83 -5.06 0.41 -0.91
N ILE A 84 -6.18 -0.32 -0.82
CA ILE A 84 -6.39 -1.57 -1.58
C ILE A 84 -7.05 -1.34 -2.94
N LEU A 85 -7.37 -0.08 -3.27
CA LEU A 85 -7.97 0.26 -4.55
C LEU A 85 -6.86 0.56 -5.56
N PRO A 86 -6.98 0.07 -6.80
CA PRO A 86 -5.98 0.34 -7.84
C PRO A 86 -6.02 1.79 -8.35
N ILE A 87 -7.04 2.56 -7.95
CA ILE A 87 -7.28 3.93 -8.36
C ILE A 87 -7.31 4.81 -7.13
N GLY A 88 -6.44 5.82 -7.10
CA GLY A 88 -6.37 6.85 -6.08
C GLY A 88 -6.68 8.24 -6.63
N PHE A 89 -6.83 9.21 -5.74
CA PHE A 89 -7.02 10.61 -6.10
C PHE A 89 -6.08 11.50 -5.31
N ARG A 90 -5.19 12.20 -6.01
CA ARG A 90 -4.14 13.04 -5.43
C ARG A 90 -4.08 14.39 -6.12
N LYS A 91 -4.12 15.48 -5.36
CA LYS A 91 -3.97 16.87 -5.87
C LYS A 91 -4.85 17.17 -7.11
N GLY A 92 -6.09 16.67 -7.13
CA GLY A 92 -7.01 16.87 -8.26
C GLY A 92 -6.80 15.93 -9.46
N LYS A 93 -5.86 14.97 -9.38
CA LYS A 93 -5.53 14.02 -10.43
C LYS A 93 -5.81 12.59 -9.99
N ILE A 94 -6.24 11.76 -10.93
CA ILE A 94 -6.37 10.32 -10.72
C ILE A 94 -4.97 9.71 -10.78
N THR A 95 -4.64 8.87 -9.80
CA THR A 95 -3.40 8.10 -9.75
C THR A 95 -3.72 6.61 -9.86
N TYR A 96 -2.83 5.86 -10.50
CA TYR A 96 -3.00 4.43 -10.73
C TYR A 96 -1.87 3.67 -10.06
N ASP A 97 -2.21 2.67 -9.26
CA ASP A 97 -1.24 1.77 -8.64
C ASP A 97 -1.19 0.46 -9.44
N VAL A 98 -0.14 0.31 -10.25
CA VAL A 98 0.05 -0.83 -11.13
C VAL A 98 0.19 -2.14 -10.34
N ASN A 99 0.81 -2.10 -9.15
CA ASN A 99 0.99 -3.30 -8.33
C ASN A 99 -0.35 -3.77 -7.78
N VAL A 100 -1.19 -2.84 -7.34
CA VAL A 100 -2.56 -3.16 -6.89
C VAL A 100 -3.42 -3.64 -8.06
N PHE A 101 -3.25 -3.09 -9.27
CA PHE A 101 -3.90 -3.64 -10.48
C PHE A 101 -3.50 -5.10 -10.75
N ILE A 102 -2.22 -5.42 -10.69
CA ILE A 102 -1.71 -6.78 -10.89
C ILE A 102 -2.30 -7.71 -9.82
N PHE A 103 -2.31 -7.28 -8.56
CA PHE A 103 -2.91 -8.04 -7.46
C PHE A 103 -4.39 -8.36 -7.73
N TRP A 104 -5.19 -7.37 -8.14
CA TRP A 104 -6.60 -7.59 -8.48
C TRP A 104 -6.78 -8.49 -9.69
N ALA A 105 -5.95 -8.35 -10.72
CA ALA A 105 -5.99 -9.21 -11.91
C ALA A 105 -5.72 -10.68 -11.55
N VAL A 106 -4.71 -10.93 -10.71
CA VAL A 106 -4.40 -12.27 -10.20
C VAL A 106 -5.55 -12.82 -9.36
N MET A 107 -6.12 -12.01 -8.45
CA MET A 107 -7.24 -12.45 -7.62
C MET A 107 -8.49 -12.82 -8.44
N LEU A 108 -8.88 -11.99 -9.41
CA LEU A 108 -10.00 -12.27 -10.30
C LEU A 108 -9.73 -13.52 -11.16
N GLY A 109 -8.50 -13.66 -11.67
CA GLY A 109 -8.07 -14.85 -12.42
C GLY A 109 -8.23 -16.14 -11.62
N MET A 110 -7.84 -16.14 -10.33
CA MET A 110 -8.02 -17.29 -9.45
C MET A 110 -9.50 -17.59 -9.19
N ILE A 111 -10.34 -16.57 -8.97
CA ILE A 111 -11.78 -16.76 -8.73
C ILE A 111 -12.45 -17.36 -9.96
N PHE A 112 -12.29 -16.75 -11.13
CA PHE A 112 -12.91 -17.25 -12.37
C PHE A 112 -12.32 -18.59 -12.82
N GLY A 113 -11.01 -18.80 -12.68
CA GLY A 113 -10.37 -20.08 -12.95
C GLY A 113 -10.86 -21.18 -12.03
N GLY A 114 -11.02 -20.89 -10.73
CA GLY A 114 -11.57 -21.83 -9.76
C GLY A 114 -13.03 -22.19 -10.04
N ILE A 115 -13.87 -21.21 -10.38
CA ILE A 115 -15.26 -21.45 -10.80
C ILE A 115 -15.31 -22.30 -12.07
N TYR A 116 -14.46 -22.01 -13.07
CA TYR A 116 -14.41 -22.76 -14.32
C TYR A 116 -14.03 -24.23 -14.09
N ILE A 117 -12.97 -24.49 -13.32
CA ILE A 117 -12.52 -25.84 -12.98
C ILE A 117 -13.55 -26.57 -12.11
N GLY A 118 -14.12 -25.89 -11.12
CA GLY A 118 -15.13 -26.46 -10.21
C GLY A 118 -16.48 -26.72 -10.87
N GLY A 119 -16.83 -25.96 -11.92
CA GLY A 119 -18.03 -26.22 -12.73
C GLY A 119 -17.83 -27.28 -13.83
N LEU A 120 -16.58 -27.67 -14.09
CA LEU A 120 -16.21 -28.78 -14.99
C LEU A 120 -16.16 -30.14 -14.30
N LEU A 121 -16.12 -30.16 -12.96
CA LEU A 121 -16.15 -31.36 -12.09
C LEU A 121 -17.58 -31.63 -11.60
#